data_AF-A0A6B8W5E7-F1
#
_entry.id   AF-A0A6B8W5E7-F1
#
_cell.length_a   1.000
_cell.length_b   1.000
_cell.length_c   1.000
_cell.angle_alpha   90.00
_cell.angle_beta   90.00
_cell.angle_gamma   90.00
#
_symmetry.space_group_name_H-M   'P 1'
#
loop_
_entity.id
_entity.type
_entity.pdbx_description
1 polymer ?
#
loop_
_entity_poly.entity_id
_entity_poly.type
_entity_poly.pdbx_seq_one_letter_code
_entity_poly.pdbx_strand_id
1 'polypeptide(L)'
;MIDHQVRTRRSAEEFPKEEHLAYKIARVAADPVEVPEDTREMIINRIIDNAAVSAASVLRRPVTVARRQAESHPVSASGAAVFGIPGSFSAEWAALANGVAVRELDFHDTFLAAEYSHPGDNIPPILAAAQHAGATGRDLIRGLATGYEIQVDLVRGMCLHEHKIDHVAHLGPSAAAGIGTLLNLDVETIYQAIGQALHTTTATRQSRKGEISSWKAFAPAFAGKMAIEAVDRAMRGEGAPSPIWEGEDGVIAWLLSGPDHEYTIPLPGEGEEKRGILDTYTKEHSAEYQSQAPIDLARRMGEQLAAEGKNLSEVESIVLHTSHHTHYVIGTGSNDPQKFDPDASRETLDHSIMYIFAVALEDRSWHHGHSYSPERAHRPETIELWQKVSTVEDPEWTRRYHSTDPKEKAFGARAVITFTDGTVVEDELAVADAHPLGARPFAREQYIQKFRTLAEGVIAEEEQERFLKAVQSLPDLEDLRELNIELTSEVLSQAPDTGKGLL
;
A
#
# COMPACT_ATOMS: atom_id res chain seq x y z
N MET A 1 -20.00 10.42 -10.03
CA MET A 1 -19.60 9.02 -9.90
C MET A 1 -20.70 8.15 -10.47
N ILE A 2 -20.33 7.10 -11.21
CA ILE A 2 -21.24 6.19 -11.90
C ILE A 2 -20.98 4.77 -11.40
N ASP A 3 -22.02 4.09 -10.93
CA ASP A 3 -21.95 2.68 -10.52
C ASP A 3 -22.10 1.78 -11.75
N HIS A 4 -21.07 0.97 -12.02
CA HIS A 4 -21.05 0.03 -13.13
C HIS A 4 -21.28 -1.40 -12.65
N GLN A 5 -22.32 -2.06 -13.18
CA GLN A 5 -22.53 -3.48 -12.97
C GLN A 5 -21.62 -4.30 -13.87
N VAL A 6 -20.87 -5.23 -13.27
CA VAL A 6 -19.85 -6.05 -13.94
C VAL A 6 -20.06 -7.51 -13.57
N ARG A 7 -20.38 -8.32 -14.58
CA ARG A 7 -20.66 -9.76 -14.43
C ARG A 7 -20.08 -10.53 -15.59
N THR A 8 -19.93 -11.84 -15.43
CA THR A 8 -19.54 -12.74 -16.52
C THR A 8 -20.55 -12.71 -17.67
N ARG A 9 -20.04 -12.82 -18.89
CA ARG A 9 -20.74 -12.83 -20.17
C ARG A 9 -20.26 -14.03 -20.97
N ARG A 10 -21.19 -14.85 -21.46
CA ARG A 10 -20.84 -15.98 -22.32
C ARG A 10 -20.37 -15.50 -23.68
N SER A 11 -19.52 -16.26 -24.36
CA SER A 11 -18.98 -15.90 -25.68
C SER A 11 -20.05 -15.73 -26.76
N ALA A 12 -21.24 -16.32 -26.56
CA ALA A 12 -22.38 -16.19 -27.46
C ALA A 12 -23.26 -14.95 -27.19
N GLU A 13 -23.05 -14.22 -26.10
CA GLU A 13 -23.77 -12.99 -25.79
C GLU A 13 -23.19 -11.83 -26.60
N GLU A 14 -24.06 -10.98 -27.17
CA GLU A 14 -23.63 -9.70 -27.72
C GLU A 14 -23.23 -8.79 -26.55
N PHE A 15 -21.93 -8.50 -26.45
CA PHE A 15 -21.37 -7.66 -25.41
C PHE A 15 -20.36 -6.70 -26.07
N PRO A 16 -20.78 -5.49 -26.40
CA PRO A 16 -19.93 -4.53 -27.11
C PRO A 16 -18.79 -4.07 -26.20
N LYS A 17 -17.64 -3.78 -26.82
CA LYS A 17 -16.40 -3.40 -26.11
C LYS A 17 -16.60 -2.21 -25.18
N GLU A 18 -17.46 -1.27 -25.56
CA GLU A 18 -17.78 -0.07 -24.79
C GLU A 18 -18.44 -0.38 -23.44
N GLU A 19 -19.01 -1.58 -23.28
CA GLU A 19 -19.57 -2.05 -22.01
C GLU A 19 -18.53 -2.73 -21.10
N HIS A 20 -17.36 -3.11 -21.63
CA HIS A 20 -16.29 -3.73 -20.84
C HIS A 20 -15.79 -2.78 -19.75
N LEU A 21 -15.56 -3.27 -18.54
CA LEU A 21 -14.98 -2.51 -17.43
C LEU A 21 -13.62 -1.94 -17.82
N ALA A 22 -12.79 -2.72 -18.52
CA ALA A 22 -11.49 -2.25 -19.05
C ALA A 22 -11.63 -1.04 -19.97
N TYR A 23 -12.69 -0.99 -20.79
CA TYR A 23 -12.91 0.12 -21.70
C TYR A 23 -13.41 1.36 -20.96
N LYS A 24 -14.28 1.17 -19.96
CA LYS A 24 -14.74 2.25 -19.08
C LYS A 24 -13.57 2.87 -18.29
N ILE A 25 -12.68 2.05 -17.74
CA ILE A 25 -11.45 2.50 -17.09
C ILE A 25 -10.54 3.23 -18.08
N ALA A 26 -10.37 2.70 -19.30
CA ALA A 26 -9.57 3.36 -20.34
C ALA A 26 -10.14 4.73 -20.73
N ARG A 27 -11.47 4.91 -20.74
CA ARG A 27 -12.10 6.22 -20.93
C ARG A 27 -11.82 7.18 -19.78
N VAL A 28 -11.89 6.71 -18.53
CA VAL A 28 -11.51 7.52 -17.36
C VAL A 28 -10.06 7.97 -17.45
N ALA A 29 -9.15 7.09 -17.87
CA ALA A 29 -7.74 7.38 -18.03
C ALA A 29 -7.46 8.38 -19.18
N ALA A 30 -8.14 8.23 -20.32
CA ALA A 30 -7.97 9.13 -21.45
C ALA A 30 -8.67 10.50 -21.24
N ASP A 31 -9.54 10.63 -20.24
CA ASP A 31 -10.25 11.87 -19.94
C ASP A 31 -9.27 12.97 -19.50
N PRO A 32 -9.21 14.12 -20.22
CA PRO A 32 -8.25 15.16 -19.96
C PRO A 32 -8.59 16.07 -18.78
N VAL A 33 -9.61 15.76 -17.97
CA VAL A 33 -9.98 16.50 -16.75
C VAL A 33 -8.76 16.90 -15.91
N GLU A 34 -8.73 18.16 -15.48
CA GLU A 34 -7.63 18.69 -14.68
C GLU A 34 -7.63 18.10 -13.27
N VAL A 35 -6.43 17.97 -12.69
CA VAL A 35 -6.26 17.48 -11.33
C VAL A 35 -6.49 18.64 -10.36
N PRO A 36 -7.43 18.51 -9.40
CA PRO A 36 -7.70 19.55 -8.39
C PRO A 36 -6.50 19.85 -7.50
N GLU A 37 -6.46 21.04 -6.88
CA GLU A 37 -5.43 21.44 -5.90
C GLU A 37 -5.16 20.35 -4.86
N ASP A 38 -6.21 19.91 -4.17
CA ASP A 38 -6.09 19.05 -3.01
C ASP A 38 -5.60 17.65 -3.39
N THR A 39 -6.10 17.10 -4.50
CA THR A 39 -5.56 15.88 -5.11
C THR A 39 -4.08 16.04 -5.42
N ARG A 40 -3.67 17.16 -6.05
CA ARG A 40 -2.27 17.42 -6.38
C ARG A 40 -1.39 17.54 -5.14
N GLU A 41 -1.81 18.30 -4.14
CA GLU A 41 -1.06 18.45 -2.89
C GLU A 41 -0.92 17.12 -2.15
N MET A 42 -1.93 16.24 -2.23
CA MET A 42 -1.86 14.89 -1.70
C MET A 42 -0.90 14.00 -2.50
N ILE A 43 -0.85 14.11 -3.83
CA ILE A 43 0.15 13.41 -4.65
C ILE A 43 1.57 13.77 -4.21
N ILE A 44 1.85 15.06 -3.99
CA ILE A 44 3.15 15.52 -3.46
C ILE A 44 3.44 14.87 -2.10
N ASN A 45 2.45 14.82 -1.21
CA ASN A 45 2.59 14.15 0.09
C ASN A 45 2.92 12.65 -0.06
N ARG A 46 2.30 11.95 -0.99
CA ARG A 46 2.53 10.51 -1.20
C ARG A 46 3.89 10.20 -1.81
N ILE A 47 4.43 11.10 -2.65
CA ILE A 47 5.81 10.97 -3.15
C ILE A 47 6.80 11.15 -2.00
N ILE A 48 6.57 12.12 -1.09
CA ILE A 48 7.37 12.28 0.13
C ILE A 48 7.30 11.02 1.01
N ASP A 49 6.11 10.44 1.20
CA ASP A 49 5.91 9.22 1.98
C ASP A 49 6.65 8.01 1.37
N ASN A 50 6.56 7.83 0.05
CA ASN A 50 7.29 6.78 -0.68
C ASN A 50 8.81 6.93 -0.49
N ALA A 51 9.33 8.15 -0.66
CA ALA A 51 10.72 8.47 -0.40
C ALA A 51 11.15 8.15 1.04
N ALA A 52 10.31 8.47 2.03
CA ALA A 52 10.56 8.18 3.44
C ALA A 52 10.72 6.67 3.70
N VAL A 53 9.79 5.87 3.17
CA VAL A 53 9.83 4.41 3.37
C VAL A 53 10.98 3.78 2.59
N SER A 54 11.28 4.28 1.40
CA SER A 54 12.46 3.87 0.63
C SER A 54 13.75 4.13 1.41
N ALA A 55 13.88 5.31 2.04
CA ALA A 55 15.04 5.65 2.86
C ALA A 55 15.23 4.64 4.01
N ALA A 56 14.20 4.42 4.82
CA ALA A 56 14.28 3.51 5.96
C ALA A 56 14.51 2.04 5.56
N SER A 57 14.13 1.64 4.35
CA SER A 57 14.27 0.26 3.87
C SER A 57 15.59 -0.01 3.15
N VAL A 58 16.40 1.01 2.82
CA VAL A 58 17.42 0.89 1.76
C VAL A 58 18.54 -0.11 2.04
N LEU A 59 18.77 -0.44 3.31
CA LEU A 59 19.75 -1.44 3.75
C LEU A 59 19.12 -2.82 3.97
N ARG A 60 17.82 -2.99 3.74
CA ARG A 60 17.16 -4.29 3.82
C ARG A 60 17.59 -5.16 2.64
N ARG A 61 17.77 -6.45 2.92
CA ARG A 61 18.25 -7.43 1.93
C ARG A 61 17.42 -7.47 0.63
N PRO A 62 16.07 -7.48 0.67
CA PRO A 62 15.25 -7.48 -0.55
C PRO A 62 15.47 -6.27 -1.44
N VAL A 63 15.61 -5.09 -0.83
CA VAL A 63 15.88 -3.82 -1.54
C VAL A 63 17.23 -3.86 -2.23
N THR A 64 18.27 -4.36 -1.54
CA THR A 64 19.59 -4.57 -2.14
C THR A 64 19.54 -5.55 -3.32
N VAL A 65 18.77 -6.64 -3.23
CA VAL A 65 18.61 -7.58 -4.35
C VAL A 65 17.95 -6.91 -5.54
N ALA A 66 16.83 -6.21 -5.33
CA ALA A 66 16.11 -5.56 -6.41
C ALA A 66 16.93 -4.45 -7.08
N ARG A 67 17.69 -3.67 -6.28
CA ARG A 67 18.65 -2.67 -6.78
C ARG A 67 19.72 -3.32 -7.67
N ARG A 68 20.35 -4.41 -7.20
CA ARG A 68 21.36 -5.14 -7.99
C ARG A 68 20.79 -5.71 -9.29
N GLN A 69 19.53 -6.14 -9.29
CA GLN A 69 18.86 -6.55 -10.54
C GLN A 69 18.72 -5.37 -11.51
N ALA A 70 18.33 -4.19 -11.03
CA ALA A 70 18.26 -3.00 -11.88
C ALA A 70 19.65 -2.55 -12.39
N GLU A 71 20.69 -2.65 -11.57
CA GLU A 71 22.08 -2.34 -11.95
C GLU A 71 22.60 -3.20 -13.12
N SER A 72 22.03 -4.39 -13.34
CA SER A 72 22.32 -5.23 -14.51
C SER A 72 21.67 -4.75 -15.81
N HIS A 73 20.83 -3.71 -15.78
CA HIS A 73 20.10 -3.16 -16.92
C HIS A 73 20.34 -1.64 -17.12
N PRO A 74 21.59 -1.18 -17.27
CA PRO A 74 21.88 0.22 -17.53
C PRO A 74 21.46 0.62 -18.95
N VAL A 75 21.01 1.87 -19.10
CA VAL A 75 20.69 2.47 -20.40
C VAL A 75 21.41 3.80 -20.59
N SER A 76 21.81 4.11 -21.82
CA SER A 76 22.53 5.34 -22.16
C SER A 76 21.63 6.54 -22.45
N ALA A 77 20.36 6.29 -22.77
CA ALA A 77 19.34 7.31 -23.04
C ALA A 77 17.97 6.77 -22.61
N SER A 78 17.03 7.68 -22.29
CA SER A 78 15.63 7.36 -21.98
C SER A 78 15.49 6.20 -20.99
N GLY A 79 15.79 6.46 -19.72
CA GLY A 79 15.62 5.50 -18.62
C GLY A 79 15.10 6.17 -17.37
N ALA A 80 15.07 5.42 -16.28
CA ALA A 80 14.60 5.86 -14.98
C ALA A 80 15.69 5.72 -13.92
N ALA A 81 15.53 6.47 -12.83
CA ALA A 81 16.43 6.45 -11.68
C ALA A 81 16.04 5.36 -10.69
N VAL A 82 17.04 4.80 -10.01
CA VAL A 82 16.84 3.86 -8.89
C VAL A 82 17.18 4.58 -7.59
N PHE A 83 16.27 4.53 -6.62
CA PHE A 83 16.45 5.18 -5.33
C PHE A 83 17.76 4.75 -4.67
N GLY A 84 18.52 5.76 -4.26
CA GLY A 84 19.76 5.63 -3.55
C GLY A 84 21.02 5.55 -4.40
N ILE A 85 20.93 5.37 -5.73
CA ILE A 85 22.10 5.30 -6.60
C ILE A 85 22.03 6.26 -7.78
N PRO A 86 23.18 6.77 -8.26
CA PRO A 86 23.24 7.52 -9.50
C PRO A 86 23.09 6.59 -10.70
N GLY A 87 22.59 7.11 -11.82
CA GLY A 87 22.57 6.41 -13.10
C GLY A 87 21.21 6.42 -13.79
N SER A 88 21.11 5.64 -14.87
CA SER A 88 19.88 5.47 -15.63
C SER A 88 19.73 4.01 -16.02
N PHE A 89 18.57 3.44 -15.69
CA PHE A 89 18.27 2.03 -15.86
C PHE A 89 17.00 1.87 -16.68
N SER A 90 16.77 0.68 -17.25
CA SER A 90 15.50 0.39 -17.93
C SER A 90 14.32 0.64 -16.98
N ALA A 91 13.27 1.29 -17.48
CA ALA A 91 12.16 1.81 -16.67
C ALA A 91 11.47 0.72 -15.84
N GLU A 92 11.28 -0.45 -16.43
CA GLU A 92 10.63 -1.61 -15.83
C GLU A 92 11.46 -2.21 -14.68
N TRP A 93 12.79 -2.09 -14.74
CA TRP A 93 13.69 -2.55 -13.67
C TRP A 93 13.86 -1.50 -12.58
N ALA A 94 13.88 -0.22 -12.94
CA ALA A 94 13.85 0.87 -11.96
C ALA A 94 12.54 0.86 -11.15
N ALA A 95 11.40 0.65 -11.82
CA ALA A 95 10.10 0.49 -11.18
C ALA A 95 10.08 -0.68 -10.18
N LEU A 96 10.66 -1.82 -10.56
CA LEU A 96 10.78 -2.98 -9.67
C LEU A 96 11.64 -2.64 -8.44
N ALA A 97 12.83 -2.06 -8.63
CA ALA A 97 13.73 -1.72 -7.53
C ALA A 97 13.11 -0.71 -6.56
N ASN A 98 12.54 0.37 -7.07
CA ASN A 98 11.92 1.42 -6.28
C ASN A 98 10.65 0.92 -5.60
N GLY A 99 9.85 0.09 -6.29
CA GLY A 99 8.66 -0.54 -5.71
C GLY A 99 8.99 -1.46 -4.54
N VAL A 100 10.05 -2.27 -4.64
CA VAL A 100 10.50 -3.10 -3.52
C VAL A 100 10.90 -2.23 -2.34
N ALA A 101 11.68 -1.16 -2.55
CA ALA A 101 12.07 -0.24 -1.49
C ALA A 101 10.87 0.40 -0.76
N VAL A 102 9.88 0.88 -1.51
CA VAL A 102 8.67 1.49 -0.96
C VAL A 102 7.79 0.48 -0.22
N ARG A 103 7.71 -0.77 -0.69
CA ARG A 103 6.84 -1.79 -0.10
C ARG A 103 7.44 -2.52 1.10
N GLU A 104 8.77 -2.59 1.16
CA GLU A 104 9.51 -3.49 2.06
C GLU A 104 9.09 -3.40 3.54
N LEU A 105 8.86 -2.18 4.06
CA LEU A 105 8.49 -1.98 5.46
C LEU A 105 6.98 -1.99 5.72
N ASP A 106 6.17 -2.15 4.67
CA ASP A 106 4.71 -2.06 4.76
C ASP A 106 4.22 -0.76 5.39
N PHE A 107 4.90 0.35 5.07
CA PHE A 107 4.83 1.59 5.84
C PHE A 107 4.41 2.82 5.02
N HIS A 108 4.05 2.63 3.76
CA HIS A 108 3.44 3.69 2.96
C HIS A 108 1.90 3.63 3.08
N ASP A 109 1.20 4.40 2.26
CA ASP A 109 -0.25 4.51 2.34
C ASP A 109 -1.04 3.20 2.13
N THR A 110 -2.30 3.28 2.53
CA THR A 110 -3.25 2.19 2.43
C THR A 110 -4.66 2.72 2.21
N PHE A 111 -5.53 1.83 1.72
CA PHE A 111 -6.94 2.08 1.55
C PHE A 111 -7.75 0.83 1.90
N LEU A 112 -8.87 1.02 2.59
CA LEU A 112 -9.71 -0.03 3.19
C LEU A 112 -11.17 0.16 2.76
N ALA A 113 -11.73 -0.83 2.08
CA ALA A 113 -13.14 -0.90 1.66
C ALA A 113 -13.59 -2.38 1.56
N ALA A 114 -14.22 -2.80 0.46
CA ALA A 114 -14.56 -4.20 0.22
C ALA A 114 -13.30 -5.07 0.12
N GLU A 115 -12.27 -4.55 -0.56
CA GLU A 115 -10.89 -5.04 -0.51
C GLU A 115 -10.03 -4.06 0.30
N TYR A 116 -8.76 -4.39 0.49
CA TYR A 116 -7.73 -3.48 0.99
C TYR A 116 -6.51 -3.45 0.08
N SER A 117 -5.81 -2.32 0.07
CA SER A 117 -4.72 -2.11 -0.88
C SER A 117 -3.69 -1.10 -0.36
N HIS A 118 -2.66 -0.93 -1.17
CA HIS A 118 -1.65 0.11 -1.03
C HIS A 118 -1.55 0.93 -2.33
N PRO A 119 -2.36 1.98 -2.49
CA PRO A 119 -2.39 2.75 -3.75
C PRO A 119 -1.08 3.47 -4.08
N GLY A 120 -0.22 3.73 -3.09
CA GLY A 120 1.13 4.27 -3.26
C GLY A 120 2.06 3.39 -4.07
N ASP A 121 1.77 2.10 -4.21
CA ASP A 121 2.50 1.21 -5.12
C ASP A 121 2.36 1.62 -6.61
N ASN A 122 1.41 2.51 -6.97
CA ASN A 122 1.34 3.09 -8.33
C ASN A 122 2.47 4.10 -8.60
N ILE A 123 3.08 4.70 -7.58
CA ILE A 123 4.06 5.78 -7.76
C ILE A 123 5.33 5.30 -8.47
N PRO A 124 6.00 4.22 -8.02
CA PRO A 124 7.23 3.75 -8.66
C PRO A 124 7.11 3.46 -10.17
N PRO A 125 6.11 2.69 -10.68
CA PRO A 125 6.01 2.42 -12.11
C PRO A 125 5.61 3.64 -12.94
N ILE A 126 4.71 4.50 -12.45
CA ILE A 126 4.29 5.70 -13.19
C ILE A 126 5.44 6.71 -13.24
N LEU A 127 6.17 6.92 -12.13
CA LEU A 127 7.36 7.78 -12.12
C LEU A 127 8.46 7.26 -13.06
N ALA A 128 8.73 5.95 -13.05
CA ALA A 128 9.73 5.36 -13.94
C ALA A 128 9.37 5.54 -15.42
N ALA A 129 8.10 5.34 -15.78
CA ALA A 129 7.59 5.61 -17.13
C ALA A 129 7.71 7.10 -17.49
N ALA A 130 7.43 8.00 -16.55
CA ALA A 130 7.51 9.44 -16.75
C ALA A 130 8.95 9.90 -17.01
N GLN A 131 9.91 9.42 -16.21
CA GLN A 131 11.34 9.68 -16.41
C GLN A 131 11.85 9.13 -17.74
N HIS A 132 11.41 7.92 -18.11
CA HIS A 132 11.77 7.29 -19.39
C HIS A 132 11.27 8.10 -20.59
N ALA A 133 10.03 8.58 -20.53
CA ALA A 133 9.40 9.36 -21.59
C ALA A 133 9.84 10.83 -21.63
N GLY A 134 10.56 11.32 -20.61
CA GLY A 134 10.88 12.74 -20.48
C GLY A 134 9.63 13.60 -20.23
N ALA A 135 8.66 13.06 -19.49
CA ALA A 135 7.40 13.72 -19.18
C ALA A 135 7.58 14.81 -18.10
N THR A 136 6.63 15.74 -18.02
CA THR A 136 6.66 16.83 -17.04
C THR A 136 6.05 16.44 -15.70
N GLY A 137 6.29 17.25 -14.66
CA GLY A 137 5.60 17.10 -13.38
C GLY A 137 4.07 17.15 -13.47
N ARG A 138 3.51 17.95 -14.37
CA ARG A 138 2.06 17.99 -14.64
C ARG A 138 1.55 16.65 -15.19
N ASP A 139 2.30 16.04 -16.11
CA ASP A 139 1.92 14.73 -16.69
C ASP A 139 1.97 13.64 -15.60
N LEU A 140 3.00 13.66 -14.74
CA LEU A 140 3.13 12.76 -13.61
C LEU A 140 1.95 12.88 -12.63
N ILE A 141 1.56 14.12 -12.28
CA ILE A 141 0.40 14.38 -11.42
C ILE A 141 -0.89 13.77 -12.00
N ARG A 142 -1.12 13.92 -13.31
CA ARG A 142 -2.30 13.35 -13.99
C ARG A 142 -2.28 11.81 -13.99
N GLY A 143 -1.12 11.23 -14.27
CA GLY A 143 -0.92 9.77 -14.22
C GLY A 143 -1.18 9.19 -12.83
N LEU A 144 -0.61 9.80 -11.80
CA LEU A 144 -0.79 9.37 -10.41
C LEU A 144 -2.24 9.53 -9.94
N ALA A 145 -2.90 10.64 -10.25
CA ALA A 145 -4.32 10.83 -9.92
C ALA A 145 -5.17 9.68 -10.51
N THR A 146 -4.90 9.27 -11.75
CA THR A 146 -5.61 8.17 -12.40
C THR A 146 -5.28 6.81 -11.77
N GLY A 147 -4.00 6.50 -11.56
CA GLY A 147 -3.61 5.23 -10.94
C GLY A 147 -4.26 5.04 -9.56
N TYR A 148 -4.28 6.10 -8.76
CA TYR A 148 -4.97 6.10 -7.47
C TYR A 148 -6.48 5.92 -7.59
N GLU A 149 -7.15 6.70 -8.47
CA GLU A 149 -8.60 6.60 -8.67
C GLU A 149 -9.01 5.17 -9.02
N ILE A 150 -8.39 4.60 -10.05
CA ILE A 150 -8.76 3.28 -10.58
C ILE A 150 -8.55 2.19 -9.53
N GLN A 151 -7.44 2.22 -8.78
CA GLN A 151 -7.23 1.21 -7.74
C GLN A 151 -8.24 1.37 -6.59
N VAL A 152 -8.49 2.59 -6.14
CA VAL A 152 -9.46 2.87 -5.06
C VAL A 152 -10.86 2.39 -5.44
N ASP A 153 -11.27 2.64 -6.67
CA ASP A 153 -12.58 2.25 -7.19
C ASP A 153 -12.75 0.74 -7.35
N LEU A 154 -11.72 0.05 -7.87
CA LEU A 154 -11.70 -1.42 -7.89
C LEU A 154 -11.77 -2.00 -6.47
N VAL A 155 -11.06 -1.40 -5.51
CA VAL A 155 -11.04 -1.82 -4.11
C VAL A 155 -12.38 -1.60 -3.40
N ARG A 156 -13.15 -0.57 -3.78
CA ARG A 156 -14.52 -0.34 -3.29
C ARG A 156 -15.48 -1.43 -3.76
N GLY A 157 -15.36 -1.84 -5.01
CA GLY A 157 -16.39 -2.64 -5.68
C GLY A 157 -16.11 -4.14 -5.80
N MET A 158 -14.85 -4.58 -5.64
CA MET A 158 -14.45 -5.97 -5.93
C MET A 158 -13.47 -6.52 -4.90
N CYS A 159 -13.96 -7.40 -4.01
CA CYS A 159 -13.15 -8.13 -3.03
C CYS A 159 -12.39 -9.29 -3.68
N LEU A 160 -11.06 -9.30 -3.57
CA LEU A 160 -10.16 -10.37 -4.03
C LEU A 160 -9.80 -11.33 -2.88
N HIS A 161 -9.76 -10.81 -1.65
CA HIS A 161 -9.35 -11.52 -0.45
C HIS A 161 -10.25 -12.70 -0.11
N GLU A 162 -11.57 -12.57 -0.33
CA GLU A 162 -12.52 -13.66 -0.13
C GLU A 162 -12.17 -14.88 -1.00
N HIS A 163 -11.61 -14.64 -2.19
CA HIS A 163 -11.17 -15.65 -3.17
C HIS A 163 -9.71 -16.07 -3.05
N LYS A 164 -9.00 -15.57 -2.02
CA LYS A 164 -7.56 -15.83 -1.84
C LYS A 164 -6.72 -15.40 -3.05
N ILE A 165 -7.14 -14.33 -3.72
CA ILE A 165 -6.35 -13.60 -4.70
C ILE A 165 -5.61 -12.45 -3.99
N ASP A 166 -4.39 -12.18 -4.43
CA ASP A 166 -3.59 -11.09 -3.90
C ASP A 166 -4.14 -9.73 -4.40
N HIS A 167 -4.20 -8.73 -3.51
CA HIS A 167 -4.76 -7.40 -3.85
C HIS A 167 -3.99 -6.68 -4.95
N VAL A 168 -2.76 -7.12 -5.27
CA VAL A 168 -1.96 -6.59 -6.38
C VAL A 168 -2.62 -6.82 -7.75
N ALA A 169 -3.64 -7.69 -7.84
CA ALA A 169 -4.43 -7.85 -9.06
C ALA A 169 -5.16 -6.56 -9.46
N HIS A 170 -5.48 -5.66 -8.51
CA HIS A 170 -6.01 -4.33 -8.81
C HIS A 170 -4.92 -3.30 -9.17
N LEU A 171 -3.67 -3.55 -8.80
CA LEU A 171 -2.54 -2.62 -9.00
C LEU A 171 -2.02 -2.62 -10.45
N GLY A 172 -1.89 -3.80 -11.07
CA GLY A 172 -1.48 -3.91 -12.49
C GLY A 172 -2.34 -3.05 -13.43
N PRO A 173 -3.67 -3.22 -13.47
CA PRO A 173 -4.55 -2.42 -14.32
C PRO A 173 -4.57 -0.94 -13.93
N SER A 174 -4.48 -0.59 -12.64
CA SER A 174 -4.45 0.82 -12.22
C SER A 174 -3.17 1.54 -12.66
N ALA A 175 -2.01 0.87 -12.53
CA ALA A 175 -0.74 1.41 -12.98
C ALA A 175 -0.71 1.55 -14.51
N ALA A 176 -1.26 0.59 -15.26
CA ALA A 176 -1.38 0.68 -16.72
C ALA A 176 -2.26 1.87 -17.14
N ALA A 177 -3.40 2.09 -16.47
CA ALA A 177 -4.27 3.24 -16.70
C ALA A 177 -3.57 4.58 -16.37
N GLY A 178 -2.83 4.63 -15.27
CA GLY A 178 -2.04 5.80 -14.87
C GLY A 178 -0.92 6.13 -15.86
N ILE A 179 -0.18 5.13 -16.33
CA ILE A 179 0.84 5.30 -17.39
C ILE A 179 0.18 5.75 -18.70
N GLY A 180 -0.98 5.19 -19.05
CA GLY A 180 -1.76 5.61 -20.22
C GLY A 180 -2.15 7.09 -20.18
N THR A 181 -2.59 7.57 -19.02
CA THR A 181 -2.91 8.99 -18.79
C THR A 181 -1.67 9.87 -18.88
N LEU A 182 -0.60 9.47 -18.21
CA LEU A 182 0.70 10.14 -18.20
C LEU A 182 1.23 10.36 -19.63
N LEU A 183 1.11 9.34 -20.48
CA LEU A 183 1.62 9.37 -21.86
C LEU A 183 0.58 9.91 -22.87
N ASN A 184 -0.61 10.32 -22.41
CA ASN A 184 -1.71 10.79 -23.25
C ASN A 184 -2.05 9.80 -24.38
N LEU A 185 -2.13 8.51 -24.05
CA LEU A 185 -2.47 7.44 -24.99
C LEU A 185 -3.97 7.44 -25.33
N ASP A 186 -4.32 6.87 -26.48
CA ASP A 186 -5.71 6.69 -26.86
C ASP A 186 -6.39 5.55 -26.07
N VAL A 187 -7.72 5.59 -26.01
CA VAL A 187 -8.54 4.62 -25.25
C VAL A 187 -8.27 3.18 -25.66
N GLU A 188 -7.99 2.88 -26.93
CA GLU A 188 -7.76 1.51 -27.37
C GLU A 188 -6.44 0.98 -26.83
N THR A 189 -5.37 1.77 -26.89
CA THR A 189 -4.07 1.39 -26.36
C THR A 189 -4.16 1.13 -24.84
N ILE A 190 -4.84 2.01 -24.10
CA ILE A 190 -5.02 1.87 -22.65
C ILE A 190 -5.86 0.61 -22.33
N TYR A 191 -6.93 0.38 -23.09
CA TYR A 191 -7.79 -0.79 -22.94
C TYR A 191 -7.01 -2.11 -23.07
N GLN A 192 -6.14 -2.23 -24.07
CA GLN A 192 -5.32 -3.42 -24.27
C GLN A 192 -4.29 -3.59 -23.13
N ALA A 193 -3.65 -2.49 -22.70
CA ALA A 193 -2.68 -2.52 -21.61
C ALA A 193 -3.30 -2.98 -20.29
N ILE A 194 -4.50 -2.49 -19.94
CA ILE A 194 -5.25 -2.89 -18.74
C ILE A 194 -5.54 -4.39 -18.77
N GLY A 195 -6.04 -4.91 -19.90
CA GLY A 195 -6.38 -6.33 -20.05
C GLY A 195 -5.16 -7.23 -19.85
N GLN A 196 -4.03 -6.87 -20.43
CA GLN A 196 -2.78 -7.62 -20.24
C GLN A 196 -2.28 -7.53 -18.81
N ALA A 197 -2.25 -6.33 -18.22
CA ALA A 197 -1.71 -6.12 -16.89
C ALA A 197 -2.49 -6.94 -15.86
N LEU A 198 -3.83 -6.89 -15.88
CA LEU A 198 -4.65 -7.71 -14.99
C LEU A 198 -4.37 -9.21 -15.19
N HIS A 199 -4.29 -9.67 -16.44
CA HIS A 199 -4.04 -11.09 -16.73
C HIS A 199 -2.72 -11.60 -16.15
N THR A 200 -1.66 -10.80 -16.21
CA THR A 200 -0.31 -11.22 -15.78
C THR A 200 0.02 -10.90 -14.32
N THR A 201 -0.80 -10.08 -13.64
CA THR A 201 -0.58 -9.68 -12.24
C THR A 201 -1.63 -10.23 -11.28
N THR A 202 -2.48 -11.15 -11.73
CA THR A 202 -3.42 -11.86 -10.85
C THR A 202 -2.77 -13.12 -10.30
N ALA A 203 -2.41 -13.08 -9.01
CA ALA A 203 -1.73 -14.18 -8.32
C ALA A 203 -2.52 -14.65 -7.09
N THR A 204 -2.25 -15.89 -6.66
CA THR A 204 -2.79 -16.39 -5.39
C THR A 204 -2.20 -15.60 -4.23
N ARG A 205 -2.94 -15.58 -3.12
CA ARG A 205 -2.54 -14.90 -1.87
C ARG A 205 -1.52 -15.69 -1.03
N GLN A 206 -0.88 -16.71 -1.60
CA GLN A 206 0.13 -17.50 -0.88
C GLN A 206 1.34 -16.65 -0.47
N SER A 207 1.59 -15.54 -1.17
CA SER A 207 2.55 -14.48 -0.82
C SER A 207 2.38 -13.89 0.59
N ARG A 208 1.23 -14.11 1.24
CA ARG A 208 0.83 -13.47 2.51
C ARG A 208 0.41 -14.47 3.60
N LYS A 209 0.75 -15.76 3.47
CA LYS A 209 0.38 -16.80 4.46
C LYS A 209 1.47 -17.87 4.61
N GLY A 210 1.69 -18.33 5.84
CA GLY A 210 2.75 -19.30 6.17
C GLY A 210 4.09 -18.58 6.36
N GLU A 211 5.15 -19.06 5.70
CA GLU A 211 6.42 -18.31 5.62
C GLU A 211 6.23 -17.07 4.75
N ILE A 212 5.99 -15.92 5.39
CA ILE A 212 5.87 -14.62 4.71
C ILE A 212 7.28 -14.17 4.29
N SER A 213 7.70 -14.59 3.09
CA SER A 213 9.01 -14.24 2.52
C SER A 213 9.04 -12.79 2.01
N SER A 214 10.23 -12.34 1.61
CA SER A 214 10.42 -11.03 0.97
C SER A 214 9.61 -10.84 -0.31
N TRP A 215 9.05 -11.90 -0.90
CA TRP A 215 8.14 -11.80 -2.03
C TRP A 215 6.95 -10.86 -1.77
N LYS A 216 6.55 -10.68 -0.50
CA LYS A 216 5.56 -9.66 -0.10
C LYS A 216 5.89 -8.25 -0.61
N ALA A 217 7.18 -7.89 -0.65
CA ALA A 217 7.65 -6.61 -1.20
C ALA A 217 7.79 -6.62 -2.73
N PHE A 218 8.18 -7.77 -3.30
CA PHE A 218 8.31 -7.93 -4.76
C PHE A 218 6.97 -8.00 -5.48
N ALA A 219 5.90 -8.52 -4.86
CA ALA A 219 4.61 -8.73 -5.52
C ALA A 219 4.02 -7.44 -6.15
N PRO A 220 3.86 -6.31 -5.42
CA PRO A 220 3.37 -5.08 -6.05
C PRO A 220 4.39 -4.45 -7.00
N ALA A 221 5.68 -4.52 -6.68
CA ALA A 221 6.73 -4.02 -7.55
C ALA A 221 6.77 -4.76 -8.91
N PHE A 222 6.51 -6.07 -8.89
CA PHE A 222 6.34 -6.90 -10.08
C PHE A 222 5.10 -6.48 -10.87
N ALA A 223 3.98 -6.20 -10.21
CA ALA A 223 2.79 -5.69 -10.89
C ALA A 223 3.06 -4.35 -11.61
N GLY A 224 3.78 -3.43 -10.97
CA GLY A 224 4.22 -2.17 -11.59
C GLY A 224 5.14 -2.38 -12.79
N LYS A 225 6.12 -3.30 -12.68
CA LYS A 225 6.99 -3.70 -13.79
C LYS A 225 6.18 -4.24 -14.97
N MET A 226 5.21 -5.14 -14.70
CA MET A 226 4.35 -5.72 -15.73
C MET A 226 3.40 -4.69 -16.37
N ALA A 227 2.97 -3.66 -15.63
CA ALA A 227 2.17 -2.57 -16.20
C ALA A 227 2.96 -1.77 -17.26
N ILE A 228 4.23 -1.46 -17.01
CA ILE A 228 5.11 -0.80 -18.00
C ILE A 228 5.24 -1.67 -19.25
N GLU A 229 5.54 -2.96 -19.09
CA GLU A 229 5.66 -3.89 -20.22
C GLU A 229 4.33 -4.07 -20.99
N ALA A 230 3.20 -4.03 -20.28
CA ALA A 230 1.88 -4.10 -20.91
C ALA A 230 1.56 -2.86 -21.75
N VAL A 231 1.88 -1.68 -21.25
CA VAL A 231 1.73 -0.43 -22.00
C VAL A 231 2.67 -0.40 -23.21
N ASP A 232 3.96 -0.73 -23.06
CA ASP A 232 4.89 -0.78 -24.21
C ASP A 232 4.40 -1.77 -25.28
N ARG A 233 3.91 -2.95 -24.87
CA ARG A 233 3.37 -3.93 -25.82
C ARG A 233 2.13 -3.41 -26.54
N ALA A 234 1.19 -2.79 -25.83
CA ALA A 234 -0.01 -2.21 -26.42
C ALA A 234 0.30 -1.05 -27.37
N MET A 235 1.26 -0.18 -27.03
CA MET A 235 1.73 0.92 -27.89
C MET A 235 2.32 0.44 -29.22
N ARG A 236 2.74 -0.83 -29.31
CA ARG A 236 3.21 -1.47 -30.54
C ARG A 236 2.09 -2.09 -31.38
N GLY A 237 0.84 -1.93 -30.96
CA GLY A 237 -0.36 -2.39 -31.67
C GLY A 237 -0.79 -3.82 -31.31
N GLU A 238 -0.20 -4.43 -30.28
CA GLU A 238 -0.58 -5.76 -29.84
C GLU A 238 -1.77 -5.74 -28.88
N GLY A 239 -2.63 -6.75 -28.99
CA GLY A 239 -3.82 -6.90 -28.15
C GLY A 239 -3.60 -7.67 -26.84
N ALA A 240 -4.69 -7.82 -26.09
CA ALA A 240 -4.77 -8.58 -24.85
C ALA A 240 -6.04 -9.46 -24.81
N PRO A 241 -6.08 -10.47 -23.91
CA PRO A 241 -7.31 -11.23 -23.67
C PRO A 241 -8.47 -10.31 -23.30
N SER A 242 -9.62 -10.49 -23.94
CA SER A 242 -10.78 -9.63 -23.70
C SER A 242 -12.13 -10.32 -23.95
N PRO A 243 -13.21 -9.88 -23.28
CA PRO A 243 -13.22 -8.99 -22.10
C PRO A 243 -12.54 -9.64 -20.90
N ILE A 244 -11.61 -8.92 -20.24
CA ILE A 244 -10.72 -9.53 -19.24
C ILE A 244 -11.44 -9.87 -17.92
N TRP A 245 -12.36 -9.02 -17.46
CA TRP A 245 -13.14 -9.28 -16.25
C TRP A 245 -14.36 -10.15 -16.57
N GLU A 246 -15.11 -9.75 -17.59
CA GLU A 246 -16.42 -10.29 -17.92
C GLU A 246 -16.39 -11.53 -18.81
N GLY A 247 -15.26 -11.89 -19.41
CA GLY A 247 -15.19 -13.01 -20.35
C GLY A 247 -15.66 -14.33 -19.76
N GLU A 248 -16.15 -15.22 -20.61
CA GLU A 248 -16.57 -16.58 -20.22
C GLU A 248 -15.44 -17.34 -19.50
N ASP A 249 -14.19 -17.11 -19.94
CA ASP A 249 -12.97 -17.57 -19.28
C ASP A 249 -12.18 -16.45 -18.58
N GLY A 250 -12.89 -15.39 -18.18
CA GLY A 250 -12.33 -14.18 -17.57
C GLY A 250 -12.12 -14.28 -16.06
N VAL A 251 -11.64 -13.18 -15.47
CA VAL A 251 -11.28 -13.11 -14.05
C VAL A 251 -12.48 -13.39 -13.14
N ILE A 252 -13.66 -12.83 -13.43
CA ILE A 252 -14.85 -13.04 -12.59
C ILE A 252 -15.27 -14.51 -12.61
N ALA A 253 -15.28 -15.12 -13.79
CA ALA A 253 -15.79 -16.47 -14.01
C ALA A 253 -15.00 -17.54 -13.23
N TRP A 254 -13.67 -17.41 -13.17
CA TRP A 254 -12.79 -18.49 -12.70
C TRP A 254 -11.92 -18.16 -11.51
N LEU A 255 -11.66 -16.88 -11.23
CA LEU A 255 -10.76 -16.47 -10.15
C LEU A 255 -11.48 -15.81 -8.97
N LEU A 256 -12.72 -15.34 -9.19
CA LEU A 256 -13.52 -14.66 -8.18
C LEU A 256 -14.85 -15.40 -7.90
N SER A 257 -15.94 -14.66 -7.65
CA SER A 257 -17.24 -15.20 -7.23
C SER A 257 -17.98 -16.03 -8.26
N GLY A 258 -17.42 -16.23 -9.45
CA GLY A 258 -17.98 -17.09 -10.50
C GLY A 258 -19.02 -16.40 -11.38
N PRO A 259 -19.57 -17.13 -12.36
CA PRO A 259 -20.33 -16.56 -13.47
C PRO A 259 -21.70 -15.97 -13.09
N ASP A 260 -22.24 -16.35 -11.94
CA ASP A 260 -23.56 -15.89 -11.46
C ASP A 260 -23.48 -14.65 -10.57
N HIS A 261 -22.28 -14.16 -10.27
CA HIS A 261 -22.07 -13.00 -9.42
C HIS A 261 -21.96 -11.69 -10.22
N GLU A 262 -22.42 -10.60 -9.63
CA GLU A 262 -22.35 -9.26 -10.18
C GLU A 262 -21.67 -8.33 -9.18
N TYR A 263 -20.61 -7.66 -9.62
CA TYR A 263 -19.90 -6.63 -8.87
C TYR A 263 -20.41 -5.25 -9.28
N THR A 264 -20.41 -4.30 -8.35
CA THR A 264 -20.67 -2.89 -8.62
C THR A 264 -19.38 -2.09 -8.46
N ILE A 265 -18.83 -1.56 -9.55
CA ILE A 265 -17.61 -0.75 -9.54
C ILE A 265 -17.97 0.72 -9.74
N PRO A 266 -17.75 1.60 -8.73
CA PRO A 266 -17.89 3.03 -8.94
C PRO A 266 -16.75 3.51 -9.83
N LEU A 267 -17.03 4.38 -10.81
CA LEU A 267 -16.01 5.11 -11.56
C LEU A 267 -16.43 6.59 -11.70
N PRO A 268 -15.49 7.55 -11.85
CA PRO A 268 -15.86 8.91 -12.20
C PRO A 268 -16.53 8.96 -13.58
N GLY A 269 -17.51 9.85 -13.73
CA GLY A 269 -18.10 10.18 -15.02
C GLY A 269 -17.16 11.03 -15.88
N GLU A 270 -17.52 11.20 -17.16
CA GLU A 270 -16.76 12.09 -18.07
C GLU A 270 -16.75 13.52 -17.55
N GLY A 271 -15.56 14.11 -17.45
CA GLY A 271 -15.30 15.43 -16.89
C GLY A 271 -15.32 15.50 -15.36
N GLU A 272 -15.56 14.39 -14.65
CA GLU A 272 -15.46 14.36 -13.19
C GLU A 272 -14.01 14.22 -12.73
N GLU A 273 -13.68 14.94 -11.65
CA GLU A 273 -12.34 14.97 -11.09
C GLU A 273 -11.96 13.62 -10.46
N LYS A 274 -10.70 13.22 -10.65
CA LYS A 274 -10.09 12.03 -10.02
C LYS A 274 -9.60 12.41 -8.62
N ARG A 275 -10.27 11.91 -7.59
CA ARG A 275 -10.13 12.34 -6.18
C ARG A 275 -9.89 11.19 -5.20
N GLY A 276 -9.83 9.94 -5.67
CA GLY A 276 -9.72 8.73 -4.84
C GLY A 276 -8.51 8.71 -3.90
N ILE A 277 -7.41 9.39 -4.25
CA ILE A 277 -6.23 9.55 -3.38
C ILE A 277 -6.56 10.21 -2.03
N LEU A 278 -7.60 11.07 -1.97
CA LEU A 278 -7.98 11.79 -0.76
C LEU A 278 -8.63 10.88 0.29
N ASP A 279 -9.12 9.72 -0.12
CA ASP A 279 -9.68 8.70 0.77
C ASP A 279 -8.63 7.72 1.29
N THR A 280 -7.41 7.75 0.75
CA THR A 280 -6.29 6.92 1.24
C THR A 280 -5.59 7.59 2.41
N TYR A 281 -4.80 6.83 3.17
CA TYR A 281 -4.04 7.40 4.28
C TYR A 281 -2.68 6.74 4.46
N THR A 282 -1.70 7.55 4.83
CA THR A 282 -0.36 7.06 5.19
C THR A 282 -0.40 6.46 6.57
N LYS A 283 0.15 5.25 6.68
CA LYS A 283 0.41 4.62 7.97
C LYS A 283 1.39 5.49 8.77
N GLU A 284 1.01 5.84 9.99
CA GLU A 284 1.90 6.50 10.94
C GLU A 284 2.82 5.50 11.64
N HIS A 285 2.35 4.26 11.76
CA HIS A 285 3.09 3.17 12.40
C HIS A 285 3.47 2.11 11.37
N SER A 286 4.73 1.67 11.36
CA SER A 286 5.17 0.55 10.52
C SER A 286 4.59 -0.73 11.11
N ALA A 287 3.40 -1.11 10.66
CA ALA A 287 2.66 -2.30 11.06
C ALA A 287 1.51 -2.56 10.06
N GLU A 288 0.84 -3.70 10.18
CA GLU A 288 -0.33 -4.03 9.35
C GLU A 288 -1.44 -2.97 9.50
N TYR A 289 -2.21 -2.68 8.44
CA TYR A 289 -3.12 -1.53 8.39
C TYR A 289 -4.31 -1.61 9.36
N GLN A 290 -4.75 -2.81 9.75
CA GLN A 290 -5.77 -3.07 10.79
C GLN A 290 -5.24 -2.81 12.20
N SER A 291 -3.92 -2.67 12.36
CA SER A 291 -3.29 -2.37 13.66
C SER A 291 -3.08 -0.88 13.94
N GLN A 292 -3.27 0.00 12.95
CA GLN A 292 -2.99 1.44 13.11
C GLN A 292 -3.82 2.07 14.25
N ALA A 293 -5.15 1.90 14.22
CA ALA A 293 -6.02 2.40 15.29
C ALA A 293 -5.78 1.70 16.64
N PRO A 294 -5.60 0.37 16.69
CA PRO A 294 -5.19 -0.30 17.93
C PRO A 294 -3.86 0.21 18.53
N ILE A 295 -2.87 0.60 17.72
CA ILE A 295 -1.62 1.21 18.22
C ILE A 295 -1.91 2.56 18.88
N ASP A 296 -2.67 3.44 18.22
CA ASP A 296 -3.03 4.74 18.79
C ASP A 296 -3.87 4.59 20.07
N LEU A 297 -4.79 3.62 20.08
CA LEU A 297 -5.57 3.25 21.27
C LEU A 297 -4.69 2.77 22.42
N ALA A 298 -3.77 1.83 22.15
CA ALA A 298 -2.85 1.30 23.15
C ALA A 298 -1.95 2.39 23.74
N ARG A 299 -1.43 3.30 22.91
CA ARG A 299 -0.61 4.42 23.37
C ARG A 299 -1.41 5.35 24.30
N ARG A 300 -2.62 5.72 23.90
CA ARG A 300 -3.53 6.57 24.69
C ARG A 300 -3.89 5.92 26.03
N MET A 301 -4.25 4.64 26.02
CA MET A 301 -4.55 3.89 27.24
C MET A 301 -3.30 3.74 28.12
N GLY A 302 -2.12 3.53 27.54
CA GLY A 302 -0.85 3.41 28.28
C GLY A 302 -0.49 4.71 29.00
N GLU A 303 -0.71 5.86 28.36
CA GLU A 303 -0.57 7.18 28.99
C GLU A 303 -1.57 7.37 30.15
N GLN A 304 -2.83 7.00 29.94
CA GLN A 304 -3.86 7.05 30.98
C GLN A 304 -3.50 6.17 32.19
N LEU A 305 -3.17 4.90 31.97
CA LEU A 305 -2.82 3.96 33.04
C LEU A 305 -1.59 4.42 33.84
N ALA A 306 -0.59 4.97 33.15
CA ALA A 306 0.59 5.53 33.81
C ALA A 306 0.23 6.76 34.68
N ALA A 307 -0.65 7.64 34.20
CA ALA A 307 -1.12 8.80 34.97
C ALA A 307 -1.95 8.39 36.20
N GLU A 308 -2.68 7.29 36.11
CA GLU A 308 -3.45 6.70 37.21
C GLU A 308 -2.60 5.84 38.17
N GLY A 309 -1.31 5.64 37.87
CA GLY A 309 -0.40 4.84 38.68
C GLY A 309 -0.69 3.33 38.63
N LYS A 310 -1.37 2.86 37.58
CA LYS A 310 -1.65 1.43 37.36
C LYS A 310 -0.41 0.70 36.88
N ASN A 311 -0.18 -0.50 37.41
CA ASN A 311 0.97 -1.33 37.03
C ASN A 311 0.53 -2.43 36.05
N LEU A 312 1.18 -2.51 34.89
CA LEU A 312 0.87 -3.51 33.86
C LEU A 312 1.12 -4.95 34.32
N SER A 313 1.97 -5.18 35.34
CA SER A 313 2.14 -6.52 35.93
C SER A 313 0.88 -7.01 36.67
N GLU A 314 -0.04 -6.11 37.01
CA GLU A 314 -1.30 -6.42 37.68
C GLU A 314 -2.45 -6.67 36.69
N VAL A 315 -2.18 -6.60 35.39
CA VAL A 315 -3.16 -6.95 34.34
C VAL A 315 -3.44 -8.45 34.39
N GLU A 316 -4.72 -8.80 34.44
CA GLU A 316 -5.21 -10.17 34.34
C GLU A 316 -5.51 -10.54 32.88
N SER A 317 -6.19 -9.66 32.13
CA SER A 317 -6.52 -9.88 30.71
C SER A 317 -6.70 -8.59 29.93
N ILE A 318 -6.46 -8.66 28.62
CA ILE A 318 -6.77 -7.62 27.65
C ILE A 318 -7.61 -8.25 26.52
N VAL A 319 -8.80 -7.71 26.27
CA VAL A 319 -9.69 -8.20 25.20
C VAL A 319 -9.93 -7.08 24.20
N LEU A 320 -9.59 -7.31 22.94
CA LEU A 320 -9.88 -6.41 21.83
C LEU A 320 -11.13 -6.88 21.09
N HIS A 321 -12.22 -6.13 21.19
CA HIS A 321 -13.42 -6.29 20.38
C HIS A 321 -13.23 -5.58 19.05
N THR A 322 -13.26 -6.31 17.94
CA THR A 322 -12.86 -5.78 16.63
C THR A 322 -13.57 -6.50 15.48
N SER A 323 -13.28 -6.11 14.24
CA SER A 323 -13.88 -6.68 13.03
C SER A 323 -13.41 -8.12 12.76
N HIS A 324 -14.17 -8.83 11.91
CA HIS A 324 -13.79 -10.11 11.33
C HIS A 324 -12.37 -10.09 10.76
N HIS A 325 -12.06 -9.04 10.00
CA HIS A 325 -10.75 -8.87 9.36
C HIS A 325 -9.63 -8.85 10.40
N THR A 326 -9.72 -7.97 11.40
CA THR A 326 -8.72 -7.90 12.48
C THR A 326 -8.62 -9.20 13.26
N HIS A 327 -9.75 -9.83 13.62
CA HIS A 327 -9.77 -11.06 14.42
C HIS A 327 -9.11 -12.24 13.70
N TYR A 328 -9.45 -12.48 12.42
CA TYR A 328 -8.98 -13.65 11.68
C TYR A 328 -7.68 -13.44 10.90
N VAL A 329 -7.30 -12.19 10.59
CA VAL A 329 -6.08 -11.89 9.82
C VAL A 329 -4.90 -11.63 10.74
N ILE A 330 -5.02 -10.76 11.76
CA ILE A 330 -3.91 -10.39 12.66
C ILE A 330 -4.14 -10.75 14.15
N GLY A 331 -5.35 -11.17 14.50
CA GLY A 331 -5.78 -11.51 15.85
C GLY A 331 -5.67 -12.99 16.22
N THR A 332 -6.22 -13.34 17.39
CA THR A 332 -6.22 -14.71 17.92
C THR A 332 -7.04 -15.69 17.08
N GLY A 333 -8.04 -15.18 16.35
CA GLY A 333 -8.85 -15.95 15.42
C GLY A 333 -8.05 -16.54 14.24
N SER A 334 -6.85 -16.02 13.96
CA SER A 334 -5.99 -16.60 12.92
C SER A 334 -5.47 -18.00 13.28
N ASN A 335 -5.54 -18.39 14.56
CA ASN A 335 -5.01 -19.65 15.09
C ASN A 335 -3.55 -19.90 14.71
N ASP A 336 -2.76 -18.82 14.61
CA ASP A 336 -1.35 -18.88 14.22
C ASP A 336 -0.47 -18.77 15.48
N PRO A 337 0.15 -19.87 15.94
CA PRO A 337 0.96 -19.84 17.16
C PRO A 337 2.22 -18.97 17.01
N GLN A 338 2.72 -18.73 15.79
CA GLN A 338 3.91 -17.89 15.58
C GLN A 338 3.63 -16.43 15.96
N LYS A 339 2.37 -16.01 16.01
CA LYS A 339 1.99 -14.67 16.49
C LYS A 339 2.06 -14.49 18.00
N PHE A 340 2.50 -15.51 18.72
CA PHE A 340 2.80 -15.48 20.15
C PHE A 340 4.27 -15.84 20.44
N ASP A 341 5.07 -15.99 19.39
CA ASP A 341 6.45 -16.46 19.48
C ASP A 341 7.43 -15.27 19.45
N PRO A 342 8.22 -15.02 20.52
CA PRO A 342 9.21 -13.94 20.55
C PRO A 342 10.35 -14.13 19.54
N ASP A 343 10.55 -15.34 19.01
CA ASP A 343 11.53 -15.64 17.96
C ASP A 343 10.96 -15.45 16.53
N ALA A 344 9.69 -15.04 16.41
CA ALA A 344 9.06 -14.81 15.12
C ALA A 344 9.76 -13.68 14.32
N SER A 345 9.66 -13.76 12.99
CA SER A 345 10.20 -12.71 12.12
C SER A 345 9.48 -11.38 12.34
N ARG A 346 10.12 -10.27 11.94
CA ARG A 346 9.49 -8.95 11.91
C ARG A 346 8.16 -9.00 11.15
N GLU A 347 8.14 -9.69 10.02
CA GLU A 347 6.96 -9.83 9.16
C GLU A 347 5.81 -10.58 9.85
N THR A 348 6.10 -11.48 10.79
CA THR A 348 5.08 -12.14 11.62
C THR A 348 4.65 -11.24 12.79
N LEU A 349 5.60 -10.58 13.47
CA LEU A 349 5.29 -9.65 14.56
C LEU A 349 4.50 -8.43 14.08
N ASP A 350 4.74 -7.95 12.85
CA ASP A 350 3.96 -6.86 12.24
C ASP A 350 2.51 -7.26 11.88
N HIS A 351 2.16 -8.56 11.96
CA HIS A 351 0.81 -9.14 11.84
C HIS A 351 0.32 -9.81 13.14
N SER A 352 0.92 -9.50 14.30
CA SER A 352 0.46 -9.95 15.62
C SER A 352 -0.14 -8.80 16.40
N ILE A 353 -1.47 -8.64 16.37
CA ILE A 353 -2.12 -7.53 17.10
C ILE A 353 -1.92 -7.64 18.62
N MET A 354 -1.74 -8.86 19.13
CA MET A 354 -1.46 -9.12 20.54
C MET A 354 -0.09 -8.54 20.93
N TYR A 355 0.96 -8.79 20.13
CA TYR A 355 2.28 -8.20 20.32
C TYR A 355 2.23 -6.68 20.17
N ILE A 356 1.62 -6.23 19.09
CA ILE A 356 1.54 -4.81 18.73
C ILE A 356 0.88 -4.00 19.84
N PHE A 357 -0.28 -4.46 20.32
CA PHE A 357 -1.01 -3.78 21.38
C PHE A 357 -0.23 -3.78 22.70
N ALA A 358 0.40 -4.90 23.08
CA ALA A 358 1.18 -4.99 24.31
C ALA A 358 2.39 -4.04 24.29
N VAL A 359 3.18 -4.03 23.22
CA VAL A 359 4.37 -3.16 23.10
C VAL A 359 3.96 -1.69 23.03
N ALA A 360 2.91 -1.35 22.25
CA ALA A 360 2.42 0.03 22.16
C ALA A 360 1.86 0.54 23.50
N LEU A 361 1.22 -0.33 24.30
CA LEU A 361 0.71 -0.02 25.63
C LEU A 361 1.85 0.24 26.63
N GLU A 362 2.89 -0.60 26.62
CA GLU A 362 4.06 -0.47 27.49
C GLU A 362 4.93 0.76 27.15
N ASP A 363 5.30 0.89 25.87
CA ASP A 363 6.25 1.90 25.42
C ASP A 363 5.59 3.26 25.17
N ARG A 364 4.25 3.29 25.06
CA ARG A 364 3.46 4.48 24.67
C ARG A 364 3.92 5.08 23.35
N SER A 365 4.59 4.28 22.54
CA SER A 365 5.17 4.64 21.25
C SER A 365 5.31 3.39 20.36
N TRP A 366 5.51 3.62 19.06
CA TRP A 366 5.76 2.57 18.08
C TRP A 366 6.84 3.01 17.10
N HIS A 367 7.84 2.16 16.86
CA HIS A 367 8.98 2.47 16.00
C HIS A 367 9.28 1.31 15.03
N HIS A 368 9.49 1.64 13.76
CA HIS A 368 9.63 0.66 12.67
C HIS A 368 10.76 -0.37 12.81
N GLY A 369 11.81 -0.02 13.58
CA GLY A 369 12.93 -0.89 13.93
C GLY A 369 12.86 -1.37 15.39
N HIS A 370 13.08 -0.47 16.36
CA HIS A 370 13.20 -0.81 17.79
C HIS A 370 12.00 -1.57 18.39
N SER A 371 10.77 -1.34 17.92
CA SER A 371 9.60 -2.08 18.41
C SER A 371 9.59 -3.54 17.95
N TYR A 372 10.53 -3.97 17.10
CA TYR A 372 10.68 -5.35 16.62
C TYR A 372 12.04 -5.96 16.98
N SER A 373 12.88 -5.26 17.77
CA SER A 373 14.21 -5.77 18.08
C SER A 373 14.09 -7.06 18.91
N PRO A 374 15.00 -8.05 18.74
CA PRO A 374 15.00 -9.26 19.55
C PRO A 374 14.99 -8.92 21.04
N GLU A 375 15.78 -7.94 21.48
CA GLU A 375 15.85 -7.50 22.87
C GLU A 375 14.50 -6.97 23.38
N ARG A 376 13.72 -6.28 22.53
CA ARG A 376 12.40 -5.76 22.89
C ARG A 376 11.36 -6.87 22.96
N ALA A 377 11.36 -7.79 22.00
CA ALA A 377 10.43 -8.91 21.94
C ALA A 377 10.65 -9.95 23.06
N HIS A 378 11.88 -10.05 23.57
CA HIS A 378 12.27 -11.01 24.61
C HIS A 378 12.17 -10.49 26.04
N ARG A 379 11.62 -9.28 26.26
CA ARG A 379 11.37 -8.77 27.61
C ARG A 379 10.36 -9.67 28.34
N PRO A 380 10.68 -10.23 29.53
CA PRO A 380 9.77 -11.14 30.23
C PRO A 380 8.40 -10.53 30.51
N GLU A 381 8.37 -9.26 30.91
CA GLU A 381 7.13 -8.51 31.18
C GLU A 381 6.24 -8.37 29.93
N THR A 382 6.86 -8.16 28.77
CA THR A 382 6.15 -8.03 27.49
C THR A 382 5.58 -9.36 27.04
N ILE A 383 6.35 -10.45 27.17
CA ILE A 383 5.85 -11.79 26.84
C ILE A 383 4.66 -12.13 27.75
N GLU A 384 4.75 -11.82 29.04
CA GLU A 384 3.65 -12.05 29.97
C GLU A 384 2.40 -11.24 29.59
N LEU A 385 2.55 -9.95 29.29
CA LEU A 385 1.42 -9.09 28.88
C LEU A 385 0.84 -9.51 27.53
N TRP A 386 1.69 -9.81 26.54
CA TRP A 386 1.32 -10.27 25.21
C TRP A 386 0.44 -11.53 25.28
N GLN A 387 0.79 -12.49 26.13
CA GLN A 387 0.00 -13.72 26.33
C GLN A 387 -1.38 -13.46 26.97
N LYS A 388 -1.59 -12.30 27.59
CA LYS A 388 -2.87 -11.88 28.17
C LYS A 388 -3.76 -11.11 27.18
N VAL A 389 -3.24 -10.76 25.99
CA VAL A 389 -4.01 -10.08 24.94
C VAL A 389 -4.74 -11.10 24.07
N SER A 390 -6.05 -10.90 23.90
CA SER A 390 -6.91 -11.70 23.02
C SER A 390 -7.78 -10.81 22.14
N THR A 391 -8.27 -11.34 21.03
CA THR A 391 -9.27 -10.65 20.19
C THR A 391 -10.55 -11.44 20.08
N VAL A 392 -11.66 -10.73 19.90
CA VAL A 392 -12.99 -11.28 19.66
C VAL A 392 -13.62 -10.52 18.50
N GLU A 393 -14.21 -11.24 17.56
CA GLU A 393 -15.05 -10.61 16.53
C GLU A 393 -16.31 -10.05 17.19
N ASP A 394 -16.55 -8.76 16.96
CA ASP A 394 -17.79 -8.08 17.28
C ASP A 394 -18.55 -7.78 15.98
N PRO A 395 -19.78 -8.31 15.79
CA PRO A 395 -20.56 -8.11 14.57
C PRO A 395 -20.78 -6.64 14.19
N GLU A 396 -20.85 -5.74 15.18
CA GLU A 396 -21.03 -4.31 14.90
C GLU A 396 -19.75 -3.69 14.33
N TRP A 397 -18.58 -4.10 14.81
CA TRP A 397 -17.30 -3.68 14.21
C TRP A 397 -17.13 -4.24 12.80
N THR A 398 -17.54 -5.49 12.54
CA THR A 398 -17.56 -6.06 11.18
C THR A 398 -18.51 -5.29 10.26
N ARG A 399 -19.72 -4.95 10.71
CA ARG A 399 -20.67 -4.14 9.93
C ARG A 399 -20.09 -2.77 9.57
N ARG A 400 -19.52 -2.07 10.56
CA ARG A 400 -18.91 -0.74 10.39
C ARG A 400 -17.68 -0.77 9.48
N TYR A 401 -16.90 -1.85 9.49
CA TYR A 401 -15.77 -2.05 8.58
C TYR A 401 -16.19 -1.98 7.11
N HIS A 402 -17.34 -2.58 6.78
CA HIS A 402 -17.88 -2.62 5.42
C HIS A 402 -18.78 -1.42 5.06
N SER A 403 -18.97 -0.47 5.99
CA SER A 403 -19.80 0.70 5.72
C SER A 403 -19.13 1.64 4.72
N THR A 404 -19.91 2.09 3.74
CA THR A 404 -19.51 3.15 2.82
C THR A 404 -19.79 4.54 3.39
N ASP A 405 -20.56 4.66 4.48
CA ASP A 405 -20.78 5.93 5.19
C ASP A 405 -19.52 6.30 6.01
N PRO A 406 -18.85 7.43 5.69
CA PRO A 406 -17.70 7.90 6.47
C PRO A 406 -17.99 8.08 7.97
N LYS A 407 -19.24 8.31 8.36
CA LYS A 407 -19.62 8.49 9.77
C LYS A 407 -19.66 7.19 10.56
N GLU A 408 -19.83 6.06 9.89
CA GLU A 408 -19.93 4.75 10.53
C GLU A 408 -18.64 3.95 10.44
N LYS A 409 -17.86 4.19 9.38
CA LYS A 409 -16.63 3.48 9.02
C LYS A 409 -15.71 3.30 10.24
N ALA A 410 -15.30 2.06 10.48
CA ALA A 410 -14.42 1.71 11.58
C ALA A 410 -13.48 0.56 11.23
N PHE A 411 -12.20 0.76 11.52
CA PHE A 411 -11.10 -0.17 11.29
C PHE A 411 -10.30 -0.48 12.55
N GLY A 412 -10.73 0.03 13.70
CA GLY A 412 -10.04 -0.15 14.98
C GLY A 412 -10.65 -1.20 15.89
N ALA A 413 -10.69 -0.89 17.18
CA ALA A 413 -11.14 -1.81 18.21
C ALA A 413 -11.66 -1.05 19.44
N ARG A 414 -12.42 -1.78 20.26
CA ARG A 414 -12.64 -1.46 21.67
C ARG A 414 -11.77 -2.39 22.52
N ALA A 415 -10.93 -1.81 23.36
CA ALA A 415 -10.04 -2.55 24.27
C ALA A 415 -10.60 -2.55 25.68
N VAL A 416 -10.59 -3.72 26.32
CA VAL A 416 -11.03 -3.92 27.71
C VAL A 416 -9.87 -4.53 28.49
N ILE A 417 -9.28 -3.77 29.41
CA ILE A 417 -8.17 -4.19 30.27
C ILE A 417 -8.73 -4.49 31.66
N THR A 418 -8.62 -5.75 32.09
CA THR A 418 -9.03 -6.20 33.43
C THR A 418 -7.81 -6.43 34.29
N PHE A 419 -7.79 -5.83 35.48
CA PHE A 419 -6.75 -5.99 36.49
C PHE A 419 -7.12 -7.08 37.50
N THR A 420 -6.11 -7.65 38.14
CA THR A 420 -6.24 -8.70 39.18
C THR A 420 -7.06 -8.30 40.42
N ASP A 421 -7.24 -6.99 40.67
CA ASP A 421 -8.11 -6.47 41.72
C ASP A 421 -9.59 -6.35 41.29
N GLY A 422 -9.90 -6.70 40.04
CA GLY A 422 -11.21 -6.58 39.41
C GLY A 422 -11.48 -5.21 38.76
N THR A 423 -10.53 -4.26 38.81
CA THR A 423 -10.67 -2.98 38.08
C THR A 423 -10.71 -3.24 36.58
N VAL A 424 -11.59 -2.54 35.88
CA VAL A 424 -11.69 -2.56 34.42
C VAL A 424 -11.45 -1.17 33.87
N VAL A 425 -10.56 -1.07 32.87
CA VAL A 425 -10.34 0.14 32.08
C VAL A 425 -10.69 -0.21 30.62
N GLU A 426 -11.64 0.52 30.05
CA GLU A 426 -12.09 0.32 28.68
C GLU A 426 -12.01 1.62 27.88
N ASP A 427 -11.69 1.49 26.60
CA ASP A 427 -11.64 2.60 25.65
C ASP A 427 -11.79 2.06 24.21
N GLU A 428 -12.15 2.92 23.25
CA GLU A 428 -12.28 2.53 21.84
C GLU A 428 -11.76 3.59 20.88
N LEU A 429 -11.32 3.12 19.71
CA LEU A 429 -10.93 3.99 18.61
C LEU A 429 -11.40 3.41 17.29
N ALA A 430 -12.20 4.19 16.54
CA ALA A 430 -12.82 3.73 15.30
C ALA A 430 -11.84 3.69 14.13
N VAL A 431 -11.02 4.72 13.98
CA VAL A 431 -10.04 4.87 12.88
C VAL A 431 -8.74 5.45 13.45
N ALA A 432 -7.62 5.18 12.78
CA ALA A 432 -6.31 5.65 13.22
C ALA A 432 -6.26 7.19 13.23
N ASP A 433 -5.41 7.76 14.07
CA ASP A 433 -5.33 9.22 14.19
C ASP A 433 -4.98 9.87 12.86
N ALA A 434 -4.04 9.28 12.11
CA ALA A 434 -3.58 9.73 10.80
C ALA A 434 -4.58 9.55 9.64
N HIS A 435 -5.68 8.81 9.85
CA HIS A 435 -6.71 8.59 8.84
C HIS A 435 -7.38 9.93 8.44
N PRO A 436 -7.87 10.11 7.19
CA PRO A 436 -8.64 11.30 6.79
C PRO A 436 -9.86 11.62 7.66
N LEU A 437 -10.38 10.59 8.34
CA LEU A 437 -11.51 10.66 9.28
C LEU A 437 -11.06 10.61 10.76
N GLY A 438 -9.75 10.57 11.01
CA GLY A 438 -9.14 10.44 12.32
C GLY A 438 -8.99 11.76 13.06
N ALA A 439 -8.44 11.70 14.28
CA ALA A 439 -8.27 12.87 15.13
C ALA A 439 -7.16 13.83 14.64
N ARG A 440 -6.17 13.31 13.89
CA ARG A 440 -5.04 14.07 13.35
C ARG A 440 -4.68 13.59 11.94
N PRO A 441 -5.54 13.85 10.93
CA PRO A 441 -5.21 13.54 9.55
C PRO A 441 -3.88 14.17 9.16
N PHE A 442 -3.01 13.42 8.49
CA PHE A 442 -1.70 13.94 8.09
C PHE A 442 -1.82 15.07 7.08
N ALA A 443 -1.20 16.21 7.40
CA ALA A 443 -0.89 17.30 6.48
C ALA A 443 0.60 17.27 6.09
N ARG A 444 1.02 18.14 5.16
CA ARG A 444 2.39 18.21 4.59
C ARG A 444 3.49 18.15 5.67
N GLU A 445 3.31 18.85 6.78
CA GLU A 445 4.29 18.87 7.88
C GLU A 445 4.54 17.46 8.46
N GLN A 446 3.50 16.64 8.63
CA GLN A 446 3.66 15.27 9.13
C GLN A 446 4.38 14.37 8.13
N TYR A 447 4.13 14.54 6.81
CA TYR A 447 4.89 13.81 5.77
C TYR A 447 6.37 14.20 5.76
N ILE A 448 6.67 15.49 5.85
CA ILE A 448 8.05 15.99 5.92
C ILE A 448 8.74 15.47 7.18
N GLN A 449 8.05 15.51 8.33
CA GLN A 449 8.60 15.01 9.58
C GLN A 449 8.87 13.50 9.50
N LYS A 450 7.93 12.72 8.95
CA LYS A 450 8.12 11.28 8.70
C LYS A 450 9.32 11.04 7.79
N PHE A 451 9.47 11.80 6.69
CA PHE A 451 10.62 11.71 5.81
C PHE A 451 11.93 11.95 6.54
N ARG A 452 12.05 13.06 7.28
CA ARG A 452 13.27 13.39 8.04
C ARG A 452 13.61 12.31 9.06
N THR A 453 12.63 11.80 9.80
CA THR A 453 12.83 10.73 10.78
C THR A 453 13.30 9.44 10.12
N LEU A 454 12.72 9.04 8.99
CA LEU A 454 13.11 7.81 8.28
C LEU A 454 14.40 7.96 7.44
N ALA A 455 14.80 9.19 7.16
CA ALA A 455 16.04 9.53 6.46
C ALA A 455 17.25 9.70 7.40
N GLU A 456 17.03 9.80 8.71
CA GLU A 456 18.06 10.07 9.70
C GLU A 456 19.19 9.02 9.63
N GLY A 457 20.44 9.50 9.49
CA GLY A 457 21.62 8.64 9.36
C GLY A 457 21.74 7.87 8.03
N VAL A 458 20.77 8.05 7.12
CA VAL A 458 20.73 7.35 5.82
C VAL A 458 20.93 8.34 4.67
N ILE A 459 20.23 9.47 4.67
CA ILE A 459 20.33 10.50 3.63
C ILE A 459 20.92 11.76 4.26
N ALA A 460 21.90 12.38 3.59
CA ALA A 460 22.50 13.64 4.03
C ALA A 460 21.44 14.77 4.10
N GLU A 461 21.52 15.65 5.09
CA GLU A 461 20.54 16.73 5.28
C GLU A 461 20.41 17.62 4.03
N GLU A 462 21.51 17.91 3.34
CA GLU A 462 21.49 18.71 2.11
C GLU A 462 20.69 18.02 0.99
N GLU A 463 20.78 16.69 0.89
CA GLU A 463 20.05 15.89 -0.09
C GLU A 463 18.56 15.77 0.28
N GLN A 464 18.25 15.68 1.58
CA GLN A 464 16.87 15.75 2.07
C GLN A 464 16.20 17.07 1.67
N GLU A 465 16.87 18.20 1.90
CA GLU A 465 16.36 19.52 1.54
C GLU A 465 16.25 19.71 0.02
N ARG A 466 17.19 19.16 -0.76
CA ARG A 466 17.12 19.17 -2.23
C ARG A 466 15.88 18.43 -2.72
N PHE A 467 15.68 17.18 -2.26
CA PHE A 467 14.51 16.38 -2.61
C PHE A 467 13.21 17.07 -2.20
N LEU A 468 13.13 17.56 -0.96
CA LEU A 468 11.94 18.25 -0.45
C LEU A 468 11.62 19.52 -1.26
N LYS A 469 12.62 20.26 -1.73
CA LYS A 469 12.41 21.40 -2.61
C LYS A 469 11.88 20.98 -3.98
N ALA A 470 12.47 19.93 -4.59
CA ALA A 470 12.06 19.42 -5.89
C ALA A 470 10.62 18.90 -5.86
N VAL A 471 10.28 18.02 -4.91
CA VAL A 471 8.94 17.41 -4.83
C VAL A 471 7.85 18.44 -4.51
N GLN A 472 8.16 19.49 -3.74
CA GLN A 472 7.19 20.55 -3.46
C GLN A 472 6.97 21.51 -4.62
N SER A 473 7.88 21.52 -5.61
CA SER A 473 7.74 22.25 -6.88
C SER A 473 7.31 21.34 -8.02
N LEU A 474 6.78 20.15 -7.70
CA LEU A 474 6.39 19.13 -8.68
C LEU A 474 5.60 19.67 -9.88
N PRO A 475 4.60 20.56 -9.75
CA PRO A 475 3.83 21.03 -10.91
C PRO A 475 4.68 21.74 -11.97
N ASP A 476 5.79 22.35 -11.55
CA ASP A 476 6.71 23.14 -12.38
C ASP A 476 8.02 22.38 -12.68
N LEU A 477 8.12 21.11 -12.26
CA LEU A 477 9.34 20.33 -12.39
C LEU A 477 9.54 19.82 -13.83
N GLU A 478 10.65 20.21 -14.45
CA GLU A 478 11.01 19.79 -15.82
C GLU A 478 11.81 18.48 -15.84
N ASP A 479 12.67 18.25 -14.84
CA ASP A 479 13.43 17.00 -14.70
C ASP A 479 12.92 16.16 -13.53
N LEU A 480 12.12 15.14 -13.83
CA LEU A 480 11.60 14.20 -12.84
C LEU A 480 12.68 13.34 -12.18
N ARG A 481 13.93 13.36 -12.64
CA ARG A 481 15.06 12.72 -11.95
C ARG A 481 15.41 13.43 -10.65
N GLU A 482 15.02 14.69 -10.49
CA GLU A 482 15.17 15.40 -9.21
C GLU A 482 14.35 14.76 -8.07
N LEU A 483 13.36 13.92 -8.40
CA LEU A 483 12.61 13.14 -7.42
C LEU A 483 13.34 11.86 -6.96
N ASN A 484 14.49 11.54 -7.55
CA ASN A 484 15.37 10.50 -7.02
C ASN A 484 16.06 11.02 -5.77
N ILE A 485 16.23 10.17 -4.77
CA ILE A 485 17.08 10.46 -3.62
C ILE A 485 18.39 9.70 -3.80
N GLU A 486 19.51 10.36 -3.59
CA GLU A 486 20.83 9.73 -3.63
C GLU A 486 21.37 9.40 -2.23
N LEU A 487 22.09 8.28 -2.12
CA LEU A 487 22.75 7.85 -0.88
C LEU A 487 24.26 7.92 -1.03
N THR A 488 24.95 8.12 0.09
CA THR A 488 26.41 8.09 0.10
C THR A 488 26.91 6.66 -0.11
N SER A 489 28.09 6.53 -0.70
CA SER A 489 28.76 5.23 -0.84
C SER A 489 29.03 4.56 0.51
N GLU A 490 29.21 5.34 1.57
CA GLU A 490 29.37 4.86 2.95
C GLU A 490 28.11 4.16 3.45
N VAL A 491 26.93 4.74 3.26
CA VAL A 491 25.65 4.10 3.63
C VAL A 491 25.44 2.84 2.79
N LEU A 492 25.63 2.93 1.47
CA LEU A 492 25.46 1.78 0.57
C LEU A 492 26.43 0.64 0.87
N SER A 493 27.62 0.92 1.41
CA SER A 493 28.60 -0.11 1.80
C SER A 493 28.14 -0.98 2.97
N GLN A 494 27.15 -0.53 3.74
CA GLN A 494 26.53 -1.28 4.84
C GLN A 494 25.42 -2.23 4.34
N ALA A 495 25.03 -2.14 3.07
CA ALA A 495 24.03 -3.01 2.50
C ALA A 495 24.49 -4.48 2.56
N PRO A 496 23.58 -5.43 2.88
CA PRO A 496 23.94 -6.83 3.03
C PRO A 496 24.51 -7.41 1.74
N ASP A 497 25.49 -8.29 1.87
CA ASP A 497 25.96 -9.04 0.72
C ASP A 497 24.85 -9.94 0.16
N THR A 498 24.83 -10.07 -1.16
CA THR A 498 23.88 -10.90 -1.89
C THR A 498 24.66 -11.83 -2.80
N GLY A 499 24.18 -13.07 -2.95
CA GLY A 499 24.73 -13.98 -3.95
C GLY A 499 24.68 -13.39 -5.36
N LYS A 500 25.47 -13.97 -6.27
CA LYS A 500 25.46 -13.61 -7.69
C LYS A 500 24.14 -14.04 -8.33
N GLY A 501 23.51 -13.13 -9.08
CA GLY A 501 22.34 -13.42 -9.90
C GLY A 501 22.70 -14.10 -11.22
N LEU A 502 21.72 -14.22 -12.11
CA LEU A 502 21.94 -14.74 -13.47
C LEU A 502 22.69 -13.75 -14.38
N LEU A 503 22.62 -12.46 -14.08
CA LEU A 503 23.18 -11.35 -14.86
C LEU A 503 24.41 -10.73 -14.20
#